data_AF-A0A8T6RVM1-F1
#
_entry.id   AF-A0A8T6RVM1-F1
#
_cell.length_a   1.000
_cell.length_b   1.000
_cell.length_c   1.000
_cell.angle_alpha   90.00
_cell.angle_beta   90.00
_cell.angle_gamma   90.00
#
_symmetry.space_group_name_H-M   'P 1'
#
loop_
_entity.id
_entity.type
_entity.pdbx_description
1 polymer ?
#
loop_
_entity_poly.entity_id
_entity_poly.type
_entity_poly.pdbx_seq_one_letter_code
_entity_poly.pdbx_strand_id
1 'polypeptide(L)' 'PERVTALRGIIGPDMLILSPGVGTQGGSAGETIRAGASAVIVGRSLYRADDPHSVLEALRRDMGL' A
#
# COMPACT_ATOMS: atom_id res chain seq x y z
N PRO A 1 -8.36 0.63 -3.92
CA PRO A 1 -8.84 1.38 -2.73
C PRO A 1 -10.28 1.03 -2.33
N GLU A 2 -11.24 1.08 -3.26
CA GLU A 2 -12.68 0.81 -3.00
C GLU A 2 -12.94 -0.51 -2.25
N ARG A 3 -12.29 -1.60 -2.68
CA ARG A 3 -12.43 -2.91 -2.02
C ARG A 3 -11.90 -2.90 -0.59
N VAL A 4 -10.85 -2.13 -0.30
CA VAL A 4 -10.30 -1.99 1.06
C VAL A 4 -11.33 -1.29 1.95
N THR A 5 -11.93 -0.19 1.49
CA THR A 5 -13.00 0.52 2.21
C THR A 5 -14.19 -0.39 2.50
N ALA A 6 -14.66 -1.13 1.49
CA ALA A 6 -15.77 -2.06 1.66
C ALA A 6 -15.47 -3.17 2.68
N LEU A 7 -14.28 -3.79 2.58
CA LEU A 7 -13.86 -4.83 3.52
C LEU A 7 -13.69 -4.27 4.93
N ARG A 8 -13.11 -3.08 5.10
CA ARG A 8 -12.97 -2.42 6.40
C ARG A 8 -14.33 -2.20 7.08
N GLY A 9 -15.36 -1.84 6.32
CA GLY A 9 -16.73 -1.72 6.84
C GLY A 9 -17.32 -3.05 7.32
N ILE A 10 -16.90 -4.18 6.76
CA ILE A 10 -17.40 -5.52 7.11
C ILE A 10 -16.65 -6.11 8.32
N ILE A 11 -15.32 -6.02 8.31
CA ILE A 11 -14.46 -6.72 9.29
C ILE A 11 -14.20 -5.90 10.57
N GLY A 12 -14.65 -4.64 10.63
CA GLY A 12 -14.42 -3.75 11.77
C GLY A 12 -12.98 -3.23 11.84
N PRO A 13 -12.61 -2.45 12.88
CA PRO A 13 -11.31 -1.78 12.96
C PRO A 13 -10.14 -2.70 13.34
N ASP A 14 -10.39 -3.79 14.06
CA ASP A 14 -9.34 -4.58 14.72
C ASP A 14 -8.65 -5.58 13.79
N MET A 15 -9.35 -6.07 12.76
CA MET A 15 -8.77 -7.03 11.83
C MET A 15 -7.76 -6.35 10.88
N LEU A 16 -6.62 -7.00 10.66
CA LEU A 16 -5.60 -6.47 9.75
C LEU A 16 -6.04 -6.63 8.29
N ILE A 17 -5.79 -5.59 7.49
CA ILE A 17 -5.88 -5.65 6.03
C ILE A 17 -4.49 -5.42 5.46
N LEU A 18 -3.92 -6.45 4.84
CA LEU A 18 -2.63 -6.38 4.17
C LEU A 18 -2.87 -6.31 2.66
N SER A 19 -2.40 -5.25 2.00
CA SER A 19 -2.71 -4.99 0.59
C SER A 19 -1.46 -5.12 -0.30
N PRO A 20 -1.31 -6.23 -1.05
CA PRO A 20 -0.20 -6.38 -2.00
C PRO A 20 -0.45 -5.63 -3.32
N GLY A 21 0.63 -5.41 -4.07
CA GLY A 21 0.54 -4.94 -5.47
C GLY A 21 0.60 -3.42 -5.66
N VAL A 22 0.85 -2.69 -4.58
CA VAL A 22 1.05 -1.24 -4.59
C VAL A 22 2.34 -0.87 -5.35
N GLY A 23 2.31 0.20 -6.12
CA GLY A 23 3.43 0.68 -6.94
C GLY A 23 3.64 -0.02 -8.29
N THR A 24 3.40 -1.34 -8.41
CA THR A 24 3.56 -2.06 -9.69
C THR A 24 2.29 -2.08 -10.56
N GLN A 25 1.11 -1.95 -9.94
CA GLN A 25 -0.19 -1.99 -10.63
C GLN A 25 -0.87 -0.61 -10.68
N GLY A 26 -0.11 0.49 -10.54
CA GLY A 26 -0.64 1.85 -10.65
C GLY A 26 -1.50 2.32 -9.46
N GLY A 27 -1.59 1.55 -8.37
CA GLY A 27 -2.28 1.95 -7.15
C GLY A 27 -1.38 2.70 -6.17
N SER A 28 -1.89 3.81 -5.62
CA SER A 28 -1.22 4.57 -4.54
C SER A 28 -1.23 3.81 -3.21
N ALA A 29 -0.06 3.73 -2.59
CA ALA A 29 0.12 3.22 -1.22
C ALA A 29 -0.65 4.10 -0.23
N GLY A 30 -0.51 5.42 -0.37
CA GLY A 30 -1.19 6.40 0.47
C GLY A 30 -2.71 6.28 0.41
N GLU A 31 -3.29 6.17 -0.78
CA GLU A 31 -4.73 5.93 -0.94
C GLU A 31 -5.18 4.60 -0.34
N THR A 32 -4.36 3.55 -0.48
CA THR A 32 -4.68 2.22 0.05
C THR A 32 -4.70 2.21 1.58
N ILE A 33 -3.74 2.87 2.22
CA ILE A 33 -3.72 3.06 3.69
C ILE A 33 -4.89 3.93 4.13
N ARG A 34 -5.16 5.06 3.46
CA ARG A 34 -6.31 5.93 3.77
C ARG A 34 -7.66 5.22 3.63
N ALA A 35 -7.77 4.26 2.71
CA ALA A 35 -8.96 3.42 2.55
C ALA A 35 -9.17 2.42 3.69
N GLY A 36 -8.19 2.25 4.60
CA GLY A 36 -8.29 1.39 5.78
C GLY A 36 -7.39 0.15 5.75
N ALA A 37 -6.42 0.09 4.84
CA ALA A 37 -5.39 -0.95 4.91
C ALA A 37 -4.46 -0.71 6.10
N SER A 38 -4.10 -1.78 6.80
CA SER A 38 -3.17 -1.73 7.94
C SER A 38 -1.72 -1.65 7.46
N ALA A 39 -1.42 -2.28 6.32
CA ALA A 39 -0.14 -2.19 5.66
C ALA A 39 -0.27 -2.47 4.16
N VAL A 40 0.73 -2.00 3.41
CA VAL A 40 0.93 -2.34 2.00
C VAL A 40 2.10 -3.32 1.86
N ILE A 41 1.97 -4.31 0.98
CA ILE A 41 3.03 -5.27 0.71
C ILE A 41 3.68 -4.92 -0.62
N VAL A 42 4.95 -4.53 -0.56
CA VAL A 42 5.76 -4.15 -1.71
C VAL A 42 6.72 -5.28 -2.06
N GLY A 43 6.67 -5.72 -3.32
CA GLY A 43 7.45 -6.87 -3.78
C GLY A 43 8.47 -6.46 -4.84
N ARG A 44 8.32 -7.05 -6.04
CA ARG A 44 9.26 -6.94 -7.16
C ARG A 44 9.64 -5.50 -7.53
N SER A 45 8.71 -4.56 -7.39
CA SER A 45 8.98 -3.15 -7.67
C SER A 45 10.07 -2.54 -6.78
N LEU A 46 10.31 -3.08 -5.59
CA LEU A 46 11.37 -2.64 -4.69
C LEU A 46 12.63 -3.51 -4.82
N TYR A 47 12.51 -4.82 -4.60
CA TYR A 47 13.70 -5.68 -4.51
C TYR A 47 14.37 -5.99 -5.85
N ARG A 48 13.71 -5.69 -6.98
CA ARG A 48 14.31 -5.78 -8.34
C ARG A 48 14.60 -4.42 -8.95
N ALA A 49 14.42 -3.33 -8.21
CA ALA A 49 14.74 -2.00 -8.71
C ALA A 49 16.25 -1.85 -8.86
N ASP A 50 16.68 -1.12 -9.89
CA ASP A 50 18.09 -0.73 -10.05
C ASP A 50 18.55 0.13 -8.86
N ASP A 51 17.63 0.94 -8.32
CA ASP A 51 17.80 1.72 -7.09
C ASP A 51 16.61 1.50 -6.13
N PRO A 52 16.70 0.50 -5.23
CA PRO A 52 15.66 0.23 -4.24
C PRO A 52 15.44 1.39 -3.26
N HIS A 53 16.46 2.20 -2.98
CA HIS A 53 16.35 3.33 -2.06
C HIS A 53 15.45 4.41 -2.67
N SER A 54 15.66 4.76 -3.94
CA SER A 54 14.81 5.71 -4.66
C SER A 54 13.34 5.25 -4.72
N VAL A 55 13.09 3.95 -4.94
CA VAL A 55 11.72 3.40 -4.91
C VAL A 55 11.11 3.52 -3.51
N LEU A 56 11.86 3.22 -2.45
CA LEU A 56 11.39 3.36 -1.08
C LEU A 56 11.05 4.83 -0.76
N GLU A 57 11.88 5.78 -1.16
CA GLU A 57 11.64 7.21 -0.93
C GLU A 57 10.43 7.73 -1.72
N ALA A 58 10.17 7.21 -2.92
CA ALA A 58 8.94 7.51 -3.65
C ALA A 58 7.69 6.97 -2.92
N LEU A 59 7.76 5.75 -2.39
CA LEU A 59 6.68 5.15 -1.59
C LEU A 59 6.43 5.94 -0.30
N ARG A 60 7.49 6.34 0.42
CA ARG A 60 7.37 7.17 1.62
C ARG A 60 6.66 8.48 1.33
N ARG A 61 7.06 9.18 0.26
CA ARG A 61 6.37 10.41 -0.18
C ARG A 61 4.91 10.19 -0.52
N ASP A 62 4.57 9.13 -1.24
CA ASP A 62 3.18 8.78 -1.55
C ASP A 62 2.35 8.47 -0.28
N MET A 63 2.98 7.90 0.75
CA MET A 63 2.38 7.65 2.06
C MET A 63 2.38 8.86 3.00
N GLY A 64 3.08 9.95 2.66
CA GLY A 64 3.26 11.12 3.52
C GLY A 64 4.23 10.93 4.70
N LEU A 65 5.25 10.07 4.53
CA LEU A 65 6.29 9.72 5.50
C LEU A 65 7.66 10.35 5.20
#